data_AF-A0A0H4X8R8-F1
#
_entry.id   AF-A0A0H4X8R8-F1
#
_cell.length_a   1.000
_cell.length_b   1.000
_cell.length_c   1.000
_cell.angle_alpha   90.00
_cell.angle_beta   90.00
_cell.angle_gamma   90.00
#
_symmetry.space_group_name_H-M   'P 1'
#
loop_
_entity.id
_entity.type
_entity.pdbx_description
1 polymer ?
#
loop_
_entity_poly.entity_id
_entity_poly.type
_entity_poly.pdbx_seq_one_letter_code
_entity_poly.pdbx_strand_id
1 'polypeptide(L)'
;MKAPKHSLRKIVSFLNNPEEEGGFWLPNIQRPFVWSEEQICRLFDSILREYPISTLLVWKTRSPIRRRRFIDNYRVSFSHELSKFYVPEDDKKKCLVLDGQQRLQSLFIGLKGSYEGKELYLDILSGQLAAPDDVKYRFEFRLAEDSEFPWMKFKDLVYSTRTPMGVAQNIISNAGRTLTSEEAERISEHVSLVFKAFHSDDGLAYQELDNTENVELYAEDDVVEIFIRANSGGTRLGKSDLLFSLLSTSWDEADARMEEVLERLNRHGFKFTRDFVLKTCLTLLGQGARYEVDKFRKPDVQQRIEKHWDDITAAMLDVLDFVRGKTFIRCDKAIPSYLALIPLIYARFRYKAAFRAAKNVDAFLLRSLLGGAFSGIPDQMIDALVAEIDLSQDFNTDALFGVMREKNRSPEIAPERLWTMGYGSDSIHLLLNLWYRGFNYTPSYENNLPQVDHIFPQSLLKRAKVENPRTFRKDLMRYREPERNQLANCMLLTAEENGGGGKGDIAPVRWLRDKPEEYFALHLIPTDPELWKLKNFEQFIEARKALLLERLGPIVGLTNVRSEAA
;
A
#
# COMPACT_ATOMS: atom_id res chain seq x y z
N MET A 1 -8.95 -34.62 13.82
CA MET A 1 -7.83 -34.65 14.78
C MET A 1 -8.08 -33.59 15.84
N LYS A 2 -7.80 -33.85 17.13
CA LYS A 2 -7.85 -32.81 18.16
C LYS A 2 -6.63 -31.92 17.98
N ALA A 3 -6.83 -30.63 17.76
CA ALA A 3 -5.73 -29.66 17.69
C ALA A 3 -4.99 -29.63 19.04
N PRO A 4 -3.65 -29.74 19.08
CA PRO A 4 -2.89 -29.55 20.31
C PRO A 4 -3.17 -28.17 20.90
N LYS A 5 -3.27 -28.12 22.23
CA LYS A 5 -3.39 -26.89 23.01
C LYS A 5 -2.22 -26.80 23.97
N HIS A 6 -1.59 -25.63 23.99
CA HIS A 6 -0.55 -25.33 24.96
C HIS A 6 -0.76 -23.93 25.52
N SER A 7 -0.20 -23.69 26.71
CA SER A 7 -0.12 -22.35 27.27
C SER A 7 0.59 -21.37 26.33
N LEU A 8 0.20 -20.09 26.37
CA LEU A 8 0.84 -19.05 25.55
C LEU A 8 2.35 -18.99 25.81
N ARG A 9 2.78 -19.18 27.07
CA ARG A 9 4.20 -19.26 27.44
C ARG A 9 4.90 -20.42 26.75
N LYS A 10 4.28 -21.61 26.68
CA LYS A 10 4.87 -22.78 26.00
C LYS A 10 4.93 -22.58 24.49
N ILE A 11 3.89 -22.01 23.87
CA ILE A 11 3.93 -21.67 22.42
C ILE A 11 5.08 -20.71 22.11
N VAL A 12 5.30 -19.69 22.93
CA VAL A 12 6.43 -18.75 22.74
C VAL A 12 7.78 -19.44 22.87
N SER A 13 7.89 -20.51 23.67
CA SER A 13 9.13 -21.29 23.79
C SER A 13 9.47 -22.12 22.54
N PHE A 14 8.49 -22.38 21.67
CA PHE A 14 8.71 -23.05 20.39
C PHE A 14 9.35 -22.13 19.34
N LEU A 15 9.14 -20.81 19.47
CA LEU A 15 9.61 -19.84 18.49
C LEU A 15 11.15 -19.85 18.43
N ASN A 16 11.69 -20.02 17.23
CA ASN A 16 13.14 -20.09 16.97
C ASN A 16 13.89 -21.20 17.73
N ASN A 17 13.21 -22.21 18.26
CA ASN A 17 13.84 -23.26 19.08
C ASN A 17 13.77 -24.63 18.40
N PRO A 18 14.84 -25.09 17.72
CA PRO A 18 14.83 -26.37 17.00
C PRO A 18 14.66 -27.59 17.92
N GLU A 19 14.93 -27.47 19.22
CA GLU A 19 14.83 -28.58 20.18
C GLU A 19 13.38 -28.90 20.56
N GLU A 20 12.47 -27.93 20.39
CA GLU A 20 11.05 -28.08 20.72
C GLU A 20 10.25 -28.43 19.46
N GLU A 21 10.11 -29.73 19.17
CA GLU A 21 9.36 -30.25 18.02
C GLU A 21 9.86 -29.72 16.65
N GLY A 22 11.14 -29.35 16.56
CA GLY A 22 11.74 -28.75 15.35
C GLY A 22 11.60 -27.22 15.29
N GLY A 23 10.93 -26.61 16.25
CA GLY A 23 10.78 -25.16 16.39
C GLY A 23 9.80 -24.52 15.42
N PHE A 24 9.20 -23.42 15.85
CA PHE A 24 8.32 -22.59 15.04
C PHE A 24 9.14 -21.52 14.31
N TRP A 25 9.03 -21.53 12.99
CA TRP A 25 9.73 -20.62 12.08
C TRP A 25 8.74 -19.99 11.11
N LEU A 26 9.19 -18.95 10.41
CA LEU A 26 8.41 -18.29 9.37
C LEU A 26 8.90 -18.76 8.00
N PRO A 27 8.04 -19.28 7.11
CA PRO A 27 8.43 -19.55 5.73
C PRO A 27 8.69 -18.23 4.97
N ASN A 28 9.50 -18.27 3.91
CA ASN A 28 9.83 -17.06 3.14
C ASN A 28 8.61 -16.40 2.48
N ILE A 29 7.55 -17.17 2.20
CA ILE A 29 6.29 -16.65 1.65
C ILE A 29 5.56 -15.66 2.59
N GLN A 30 5.89 -15.65 3.89
CA GLN A 30 5.24 -14.77 4.85
C GLN A 30 5.70 -13.31 4.68
N ARG A 31 4.74 -12.39 4.63
CA ARG A 31 5.00 -10.94 4.58
C ARG A 31 5.81 -10.42 5.79
N PRO A 32 6.43 -9.22 5.69
CA PRO A 32 7.01 -8.55 6.86
C PRO A 32 6.01 -8.39 8.02
N PHE A 33 6.53 -8.18 9.23
CA PHE A 33 5.70 -7.77 10.37
C PHE A 33 5.21 -6.34 10.15
N VAL A 34 3.91 -6.09 10.37
CA VAL A 34 3.28 -4.80 10.06
C VAL A 34 2.46 -4.22 11.21
N TRP A 35 2.45 -4.87 12.39
CA TRP A 35 1.68 -4.37 13.53
C TRP A 35 2.41 -3.24 14.26
N SER A 36 1.65 -2.22 14.66
CA SER A 36 2.11 -1.13 15.51
C SER A 36 2.16 -1.52 17.00
N GLU A 37 2.84 -0.71 17.82
CA GLU A 37 2.83 -0.84 19.30
C GLU A 37 1.39 -0.97 19.83
N GLU A 38 0.47 -0.14 19.34
CA GLU A 38 -0.93 -0.13 19.77
C GLU A 38 -1.66 -1.46 19.46
N GLN A 39 -1.43 -2.03 18.28
CA GLN A 39 -2.04 -3.32 17.91
C GLN A 39 -1.53 -4.46 18.80
N ILE A 40 -0.25 -4.43 19.16
CA ILE A 40 0.33 -5.37 20.11
C ILE A 40 -0.32 -5.18 21.50
N CYS A 41 -0.41 -3.94 22.00
CA CYS A 41 -1.05 -3.65 23.29
C CYS A 41 -2.50 -4.14 23.35
N ARG A 42 -3.29 -3.94 22.28
CA ARG A 42 -4.67 -4.44 22.17
C ARG A 42 -4.75 -5.97 22.17
N LEU A 43 -3.76 -6.67 21.60
CA LEU A 43 -3.69 -8.13 21.68
C LEU A 43 -3.50 -8.60 23.12
N PHE A 44 -2.58 -7.98 23.87
CA PHE A 44 -2.33 -8.33 25.28
C PHE A 44 -3.53 -7.98 26.19
N ASP A 45 -4.21 -6.85 25.95
CA ASP A 45 -5.49 -6.54 26.62
C ASP A 45 -6.54 -7.60 26.32
N SER A 46 -6.70 -8.02 25.06
CA SER A 46 -7.64 -9.08 24.66
C SER A 46 -7.32 -10.42 25.33
N ILE A 47 -6.03 -10.77 25.47
CA ILE A 47 -5.57 -11.98 26.17
C ILE A 47 -6.01 -11.93 27.64
N LEU A 48 -5.75 -10.83 28.35
CA LEU A 48 -6.13 -10.70 29.75
C LEU A 48 -7.65 -10.62 29.96
N ARG A 49 -8.41 -10.22 28.94
CA ARG A 49 -9.89 -10.30 28.97
C ARG A 49 -10.46 -11.68 28.69
N GLU A 50 -9.60 -12.66 28.41
CA GLU A 50 -10.00 -14.00 28.02
C GLU A 50 -10.85 -14.01 26.72
N TYR A 51 -10.61 -13.03 25.83
CA TYR A 51 -11.26 -13.01 24.53
C TYR A 51 -10.69 -14.13 23.64
N PRO A 52 -11.53 -14.77 22.80
CA PRO A 52 -11.08 -15.84 21.92
C PRO A 52 -9.96 -15.37 20.99
N ILE A 53 -8.83 -16.05 21.04
CA ILE A 53 -7.74 -15.88 20.08
C ILE A 53 -7.93 -16.94 19.01
N SER A 54 -7.98 -16.54 17.74
CA SER A 54 -8.15 -17.49 16.64
C SER A 54 -7.07 -18.58 16.66
N THR A 55 -7.34 -19.73 16.06
CA THR A 55 -6.35 -20.81 15.96
C THR A 55 -5.15 -20.38 15.10
N LEU A 56 -4.02 -21.06 15.26
CA LEU A 56 -2.90 -20.95 14.32
C LEU A 56 -2.96 -22.09 13.29
N LEU A 57 -2.26 -21.92 12.17
CA LEU A 57 -2.01 -22.99 11.20
C LEU A 57 -0.50 -23.18 11.06
N VAL A 58 -0.03 -24.41 11.25
CA VAL A 58 1.39 -24.77 11.28
C VAL A 58 1.64 -25.94 10.34
N TRP A 59 2.70 -25.88 9.54
CA TRP A 59 3.15 -26.95 8.67
C TRP A 59 4.41 -27.60 9.21
N LYS A 60 4.31 -28.87 9.60
CA LYS A 60 5.43 -29.71 10.01
C LYS A 60 6.01 -30.39 8.78
N THR A 61 7.29 -30.14 8.52
CA THR A 61 8.00 -30.66 7.34
C THR A 61 9.46 -30.95 7.61
N ARG A 62 10.08 -31.75 6.75
CA ARG A 62 11.53 -31.93 6.63
C ARG A 62 12.10 -31.32 5.35
N SER A 63 11.25 -30.79 4.46
CA SER A 63 11.66 -30.21 3.20
C SER A 63 12.70 -29.09 3.40
N PRO A 64 13.68 -28.96 2.49
CA PRO A 64 14.69 -27.90 2.52
C PRO A 64 14.07 -26.57 2.06
N ILE A 65 13.18 -26.02 2.89
CA ILE A 65 12.46 -24.78 2.60
C ILE A 65 13.12 -23.63 3.34
N ARG A 66 13.30 -22.52 2.62
CA ARG A 66 13.74 -21.26 3.22
C ARG A 66 12.83 -20.81 4.34
N ARG A 67 13.46 -20.54 5.48
CA ARG A 67 12.80 -20.07 6.68
C ARG A 67 13.56 -18.92 7.30
N ARG A 68 12.83 -18.11 8.06
CA ARG A 68 13.38 -17.01 8.85
C ARG A 68 12.98 -17.14 10.31
N ARG A 69 13.79 -16.50 11.15
CA ARG A 69 13.53 -16.36 12.58
C ARG A 69 12.41 -15.36 12.83
N PHE A 70 11.64 -15.58 13.89
CA PHE A 70 10.90 -14.52 14.56
C PHE A 70 11.88 -13.51 15.15
N ILE A 71 11.50 -12.23 15.16
CA ILE A 71 12.39 -11.13 15.59
C ILE A 71 12.04 -10.76 17.03
N ASP A 72 12.94 -10.97 18.00
CA ASP A 72 12.66 -10.59 19.40
C ASP A 72 12.76 -9.07 19.59
N ASN A 73 13.87 -8.47 19.15
CA ASN A 73 14.13 -7.04 19.23
C ASN A 73 13.81 -6.37 17.90
N TYR A 74 12.53 -6.07 17.69
CA TYR A 74 12.02 -5.56 16.43
C TYR A 74 12.37 -4.08 16.21
N ARG A 75 12.75 -3.75 14.97
CA ARG A 75 12.86 -2.38 14.46
C ARG A 75 12.13 -2.29 13.13
N VAL A 76 11.49 -1.17 12.85
CA VAL A 76 10.73 -0.89 11.63
C VAL A 76 11.62 -1.03 10.40
N SER A 77 12.90 -0.65 10.49
CA SER A 77 13.84 -0.82 9.37
C SER A 77 14.01 -2.27 8.93
N PHE A 78 13.84 -3.24 9.86
CA PHE A 78 13.96 -4.66 9.55
C PHE A 78 12.90 -5.19 8.60
N SER A 79 11.81 -4.44 8.37
CA SER A 79 10.84 -4.77 7.32
C SER A 79 11.47 -4.82 5.91
N HIS A 80 12.60 -4.14 5.70
CA HIS A 80 13.39 -4.10 4.46
C HIS A 80 14.71 -4.87 4.56
N GLU A 81 14.94 -5.60 5.65
CA GLU A 81 16.22 -6.29 5.91
C GLU A 81 15.97 -7.73 6.38
N LEU A 82 14.90 -8.36 5.88
CA LEU A 82 14.47 -9.68 6.33
C LEU A 82 15.52 -10.78 6.11
N SER A 83 16.42 -10.58 5.14
CA SER A 83 17.50 -11.49 4.83
C SER A 83 18.45 -11.74 5.99
N LYS A 84 18.58 -10.77 6.92
CA LYS A 84 19.37 -10.90 8.15
C LYS A 84 18.86 -11.98 9.09
N PHE A 85 17.61 -12.39 8.94
CA PHE A 85 16.95 -13.35 9.82
C PHE A 85 16.81 -14.74 9.18
N TYR A 86 17.38 -14.96 7.98
CA TYR A 86 17.35 -16.27 7.35
C TYR A 86 18.11 -17.31 8.16
N VAL A 87 17.52 -18.50 8.21
CA VAL A 87 18.14 -19.68 8.77
C VAL A 87 18.59 -20.55 7.61
N PRO A 88 19.83 -21.06 7.61
CA PRO A 88 20.30 -21.98 6.57
C PRO A 88 19.33 -23.14 6.36
N GLU A 89 19.16 -23.52 5.10
CA GLU A 89 18.33 -24.67 4.74
C GLU A 89 18.95 -25.96 5.29
N ASP A 90 18.08 -26.88 5.71
CA ASP A 90 18.44 -28.20 6.22
C ASP A 90 17.30 -29.19 5.96
N ASP A 91 17.52 -30.45 6.26
CA ASP A 91 16.53 -31.54 6.17
C ASP A 91 15.92 -31.91 7.54
N LYS A 92 16.22 -31.10 8.57
CA LYS A 92 15.73 -31.34 9.93
C LYS A 92 14.23 -31.09 10.02
N LYS A 93 13.56 -31.73 10.98
CA LYS A 93 12.16 -31.44 11.28
C LYS A 93 12.02 -29.96 11.66
N LYS A 94 11.04 -29.27 11.08
CA LYS A 94 10.72 -27.86 11.36
C LYS A 94 9.21 -27.63 11.30
N CYS A 95 8.72 -26.65 12.06
CA CYS A 95 7.34 -26.21 12.04
C CYS A 95 7.25 -24.80 11.41
N LEU A 96 6.62 -24.67 10.25
CA LEU A 96 6.45 -23.41 9.53
C LEU A 96 5.07 -22.81 9.84
N VAL A 97 5.05 -21.60 10.40
CA VAL A 97 3.80 -20.90 10.75
C VAL A 97 3.17 -20.32 9.48
N LEU A 98 2.00 -20.84 9.10
CA LEU A 98 1.23 -20.41 7.94
C LEU A 98 0.17 -19.36 8.32
N ASP A 99 -0.49 -19.49 9.47
CA ASP A 99 -1.41 -18.46 9.95
C ASP A 99 -1.10 -18.07 11.41
N GLY A 100 -1.32 -16.79 11.72
CA GLY A 100 -1.09 -16.21 13.03
C GLY A 100 0.31 -15.65 13.25
N GLN A 101 1.10 -15.46 12.17
CA GLN A 101 2.42 -14.83 12.22
C GLN A 101 2.42 -13.55 13.06
N GLN A 102 1.53 -12.60 12.78
CA GLN A 102 1.56 -11.28 13.43
C GLN A 102 1.29 -11.41 14.94
N ARG A 103 0.41 -12.34 15.33
CA ARG A 103 0.09 -12.62 16.74
C ARG A 103 1.28 -13.26 17.47
N LEU A 104 1.90 -14.28 16.86
CA LEU A 104 3.09 -14.93 17.42
C LEU A 104 4.29 -13.98 17.52
N GLN A 105 4.51 -13.17 16.48
CA GLN A 105 5.56 -12.15 16.46
C GLN A 105 5.33 -11.09 17.54
N SER A 106 4.09 -10.67 17.77
CA SER A 106 3.71 -9.74 18.85
C SER A 106 3.94 -10.34 20.24
N LEU A 107 3.57 -11.61 20.43
CA LEU A 107 3.85 -12.34 21.67
C LEU A 107 5.36 -12.47 21.91
N PHE A 108 6.14 -12.74 20.87
CA PHE A 108 7.60 -12.86 20.97
C PHE A 108 8.25 -11.53 21.35
N ILE A 109 7.86 -10.44 20.71
CA ILE A 109 8.30 -9.08 21.05
C ILE A 109 7.96 -8.76 22.51
N GLY A 110 6.69 -8.90 22.91
CA GLY A 110 6.23 -8.51 24.24
C GLY A 110 6.78 -9.39 25.39
N LEU A 111 7.15 -10.64 25.12
CA LEU A 111 7.58 -11.59 26.16
C LEU A 111 9.08 -11.91 26.14
N LYS A 112 9.78 -11.72 25.02
CA LYS A 112 11.20 -12.09 24.89
C LYS A 112 12.11 -10.95 24.43
N GLY A 113 11.58 -9.88 23.86
CA GLY A 113 12.41 -8.79 23.32
C GLY A 113 11.81 -7.40 23.52
N SER A 114 11.82 -6.61 22.44
CA SER A 114 11.50 -5.18 22.46
C SER A 114 10.97 -4.70 21.11
N TYR A 115 10.24 -3.58 21.12
CA TYR A 115 9.82 -2.85 19.94
C TYR A 115 10.53 -1.51 19.92
N GLU A 116 11.37 -1.25 18.91
CA GLU A 116 12.21 -0.04 18.82
C GLU A 116 13.02 0.22 20.11
N GLY A 117 13.50 -0.86 20.76
CA GLY A 117 14.25 -0.79 22.01
C GLY A 117 13.41 -0.61 23.28
N LYS A 118 12.09 -0.43 23.16
CA LYS A 118 11.15 -0.36 24.29
C LYS A 118 10.58 -1.73 24.63
N GLU A 119 10.32 -1.99 25.90
CA GLU A 119 9.76 -3.26 26.37
C GLU A 119 8.30 -3.10 26.78
N LEU A 120 7.53 -4.18 26.80
CA LEU A 120 6.11 -4.14 27.13
C LEU A 120 5.89 -4.06 28.64
N TYR A 121 5.12 -3.06 29.08
CA TYR A 121 4.70 -2.86 30.46
C TYR A 121 3.18 -2.95 30.59
N LEU A 122 2.72 -3.44 31.74
CA LEU A 122 1.33 -3.43 32.17
C LEU A 122 1.18 -2.42 33.31
N ASP A 123 0.22 -1.51 33.21
CA ASP A 123 -0.24 -0.76 34.37
C ASP A 123 -1.03 -1.71 35.29
N ILE A 124 -0.38 -2.13 36.38
CA ILE A 124 -0.93 -3.13 37.29
C ILE A 124 -2.15 -2.61 38.07
N LEU A 125 -2.42 -1.30 38.07
CA LEU A 125 -3.58 -0.69 38.72
C LEU A 125 -4.70 -0.34 37.73
N SER A 126 -4.55 -0.65 36.45
CA SER A 126 -5.59 -0.44 35.41
C SER A 126 -6.83 -1.34 35.64
N GLY A 127 -7.61 -1.69 34.62
CA GLY A 127 -8.75 -2.61 34.77
C GLY A 127 -10.14 -1.95 34.80
N GLN A 128 -10.21 -0.62 34.71
CA GLN A 128 -11.46 0.12 34.48
C GLN A 128 -11.57 0.51 33.00
N LEU A 129 -12.76 0.38 32.42
CA LEU A 129 -13.01 0.77 31.04
C LEU A 129 -12.86 2.29 30.88
N ALA A 130 -11.92 2.71 30.03
CA ALA A 130 -11.76 4.11 29.65
C ALA A 130 -12.38 4.36 28.27
N ALA A 131 -13.40 5.22 28.20
CA ALA A 131 -13.88 5.76 26.93
C ALA A 131 -12.82 6.72 26.35
N PRO A 132 -12.57 6.76 25.03
CA PRO A 132 -13.41 6.26 23.93
C PRO A 132 -13.03 4.87 23.36
N ASP A 133 -11.91 4.27 23.79
CA ASP A 133 -11.27 3.16 23.07
C ASP A 133 -11.58 1.76 23.63
N ASP A 134 -12.51 1.64 24.58
CA ASP A 134 -12.93 0.39 25.22
C ASP A 134 -11.78 -0.46 25.80
N VAL A 135 -10.60 0.14 26.11
CA VAL A 135 -9.43 -0.54 26.72
C VAL A 135 -9.62 -0.70 28.25
N LYS A 136 -9.25 -1.86 28.80
CA LYS A 136 -9.47 -2.27 30.20
C LYS A 136 -8.12 -2.44 30.87
N TYR A 137 -7.25 -3.31 30.33
CA TYR A 137 -5.89 -3.48 30.83
C TYR A 137 -4.94 -2.64 29.97
N ARG A 138 -4.29 -1.65 30.59
CA ARG A 138 -3.47 -0.70 29.86
C ARG A 138 -2.04 -1.23 29.69
N PHE A 139 -1.68 -1.47 28.43
CA PHE A 139 -0.34 -1.88 28.02
C PHE A 139 0.36 -0.74 27.26
N GLU A 140 1.67 -0.61 27.47
CA GLU A 140 2.50 0.37 26.76
C GLU A 140 3.92 -0.15 26.57
N PHE A 141 4.54 0.21 25.45
CA PHE A 141 5.97 -0.01 25.22
C PHE A 141 6.76 1.15 25.83
N ARG A 142 7.61 0.87 26.82
CA ARG A 142 8.35 1.89 27.58
C ARG A 142 9.85 1.56 27.65
N LEU A 143 10.68 2.59 27.80
CA LEU A 143 12.08 2.43 28.19
C LEU A 143 12.17 2.13 29.69
N ALA A 144 13.21 1.41 30.10
CA ALA A 144 13.37 1.03 31.50
C ALA A 144 13.50 2.23 32.44
N GLU A 145 14.15 3.30 31.98
CA GLU A 145 14.37 4.54 32.73
C GLU A 145 13.08 5.34 32.97
N ASP A 146 12.09 5.21 32.07
CA ASP A 146 10.81 5.93 32.11
C ASP A 146 9.69 5.13 32.81
N SER A 147 10.04 4.02 33.48
CA SER A 147 9.06 3.07 34.00
C SER A 147 9.11 3.01 35.52
N GLU A 148 8.20 3.73 36.16
CA GLU A 148 7.93 3.68 37.61
C GLU A 148 6.58 3.01 37.90
N PHE A 149 6.37 2.61 39.16
CA PHE A 149 5.08 2.11 39.62
C PHE A 149 3.95 3.08 39.23
N PRO A 150 2.83 2.63 38.63
CA PRO A 150 2.31 1.25 38.60
C PRO A 150 2.71 0.39 37.39
N TRP A 151 3.68 0.84 36.58
CA TRP A 151 4.08 0.10 35.38
C TRP A 151 4.98 -1.09 35.73
N MET A 152 4.47 -2.29 35.48
CA MET A 152 5.20 -3.53 35.71
C MET A 152 5.66 -4.12 34.40
N LYS A 153 6.96 -4.43 34.32
CA LYS A 153 7.55 -5.07 33.15
C LYS A 153 6.87 -6.42 32.91
N PHE A 154 6.20 -6.56 31.77
CA PHE A 154 5.20 -7.63 31.62
C PHE A 154 5.83 -9.02 31.59
N LYS A 155 6.99 -9.17 30.94
CA LYS A 155 7.70 -10.44 30.87
C LYS A 155 8.19 -10.94 32.24
N ASP A 156 8.46 -10.04 33.18
CA ASP A 156 8.88 -10.40 34.54
C ASP A 156 7.72 -11.01 35.33
N LEU A 157 6.49 -10.56 35.07
CA LEU A 157 5.28 -11.17 35.64
C LEU A 157 5.07 -12.59 35.07
N VAL A 158 5.21 -12.75 33.75
CA VAL A 158 4.93 -14.02 33.04
C VAL A 158 5.98 -15.09 33.33
N TYR A 159 7.27 -14.72 33.44
CA TYR A 159 8.37 -15.67 33.66
C TYR A 159 8.84 -15.73 35.11
N SER A 160 8.10 -15.12 36.05
CA SER A 160 8.40 -15.21 37.47
C SER A 160 8.48 -16.66 37.95
N THR A 161 9.45 -16.94 38.83
CA THR A 161 9.58 -18.23 39.52
C THR A 161 8.80 -18.27 40.83
N ARG A 162 8.20 -17.15 41.25
CA ARG A 162 7.39 -17.04 42.47
C ARG A 162 5.94 -17.45 42.20
N THR A 163 5.22 -17.80 43.26
CA THR A 163 3.75 -17.99 43.19
C THR A 163 3.05 -16.67 42.87
N PRO A 164 1.82 -16.69 42.31
CA PRO A 164 1.05 -15.47 42.05
C PRO A 164 0.96 -14.56 43.28
N MET A 165 0.69 -15.15 44.46
CA MET A 165 0.65 -14.42 45.73
C MET A 165 2.00 -13.80 46.09
N GLY A 166 3.11 -14.53 45.88
CA GLY A 166 4.45 -14.02 46.14
C GLY A 166 4.90 -12.91 45.19
N VAL A 167 4.42 -12.92 43.94
CA VAL A 167 4.60 -11.81 43.00
C VAL A 167 3.79 -10.60 43.44
N ALA A 168 2.51 -10.77 43.74
CA ALA A 168 1.64 -9.68 44.19
C ALA A 168 2.18 -8.99 45.47
N GLN A 169 2.57 -9.78 46.47
CA GLN A 169 3.18 -9.27 47.70
C GLN A 169 4.46 -8.48 47.44
N ASN A 170 5.29 -8.94 46.48
CA ASN A 170 6.52 -8.24 46.13
C ASN A 170 6.27 -6.91 45.43
N ILE A 171 5.24 -6.83 44.58
CA ILE A 171 4.83 -5.58 43.94
C ILE A 171 4.34 -4.60 45.02
N ILE A 172 3.47 -5.07 45.92
CA ILE A 172 2.92 -4.27 47.02
C ILE A 172 4.04 -3.74 47.93
N SER A 173 5.00 -4.59 48.32
CA SER A 173 6.10 -4.18 49.21
C SER A 173 7.05 -3.16 48.57
N ASN A 174 7.14 -3.13 47.24
CA ASN A 174 8.06 -2.27 46.49
C ASN A 174 7.36 -1.12 45.75
N ALA A 175 6.08 -0.85 46.04
CA ALA A 175 5.30 0.17 45.33
C ALA A 175 5.79 1.61 45.57
N GLY A 176 6.71 1.83 46.52
CA GLY A 176 7.25 3.16 46.84
C GLY A 176 6.28 4.11 47.54
N ARG A 177 5.02 3.67 47.75
CA ARG A 177 3.98 4.40 48.49
C ARG A 177 3.05 3.44 49.22
N THR A 178 2.28 3.96 50.17
CA THR A 178 1.16 3.21 50.77
C THR A 178 0.07 2.99 49.73
N LEU A 179 -0.37 1.74 49.60
CA LEU A 179 -1.48 1.33 48.72
C LEU A 179 -2.77 1.20 49.52
N THR A 180 -3.92 1.47 48.89
CA THR A 180 -5.22 1.14 49.50
C THR A 180 -5.48 -0.36 49.47
N SER A 181 -6.45 -0.83 50.27
CA SER A 181 -6.88 -2.23 50.23
C SER A 181 -7.39 -2.63 48.85
N GLU A 182 -8.11 -1.74 48.15
CA GLU A 182 -8.59 -2.02 46.78
C GLU A 182 -7.44 -2.12 45.77
N GLU A 183 -6.39 -1.29 45.91
CA GLU A 183 -5.21 -1.37 45.05
C GLU A 183 -4.43 -2.67 45.26
N ALA A 184 -4.27 -3.11 46.51
CA ALA A 184 -3.59 -4.35 46.85
C ALA A 184 -4.36 -5.60 46.36
N GLU A 185 -5.69 -5.59 46.50
CA GLU A 185 -6.57 -6.63 45.98
C GLU A 185 -6.46 -6.69 44.45
N ARG A 186 -6.55 -5.54 43.78
CA ARG A 186 -6.43 -5.44 42.31
C ARG A 186 -5.09 -5.95 41.79
N ILE A 187 -3.97 -5.64 42.45
CA ILE A 187 -2.65 -6.20 42.09
C ILE A 187 -2.70 -7.72 42.15
N SER A 188 -3.28 -8.28 43.22
CA SER A 188 -3.37 -9.73 43.43
C SER A 188 -4.24 -10.41 42.36
N GLU A 189 -5.36 -9.79 41.99
CA GLU A 189 -6.25 -10.24 40.92
C GLU A 189 -5.55 -10.22 39.55
N HIS A 190 -4.91 -9.10 39.19
CA HIS A 190 -4.23 -8.96 37.90
C HIS A 190 -3.05 -9.91 37.76
N VAL A 191 -2.25 -10.11 38.81
CA VAL A 191 -1.18 -11.10 38.80
C VAL A 191 -1.76 -12.51 38.60
N SER A 192 -2.84 -12.85 39.31
CA SER A 192 -3.51 -14.14 39.14
C SER A 192 -4.05 -14.35 37.72
N LEU A 193 -4.59 -13.30 37.12
CA LEU A 193 -5.07 -13.28 35.74
C LEU A 193 -3.94 -13.50 34.72
N VAL A 194 -2.80 -12.83 34.89
CA VAL A 194 -1.59 -13.04 34.06
C VAL A 194 -1.14 -14.49 34.14
N PHE A 195 -1.09 -15.06 35.35
CA PHE A 195 -0.71 -16.46 35.53
C PHE A 195 -1.70 -17.39 34.84
N LYS A 196 -3.01 -17.19 35.03
CA LYS A 196 -4.07 -17.97 34.38
C LYS A 196 -3.94 -17.92 32.86
N ALA A 197 -3.79 -16.74 32.27
CA ALA A 197 -3.75 -16.55 30.82
C ALA A 197 -2.49 -17.17 30.17
N PHE A 198 -1.34 -17.09 30.82
CA PHE A 198 -0.06 -17.50 30.21
C PHE A 198 0.47 -18.87 30.64
N HIS A 199 -0.01 -19.44 31.75
CA HIS A 199 0.43 -20.74 32.26
C HIS A 199 -0.60 -21.86 32.09
N SER A 200 -1.89 -21.55 31.88
CA SER A 200 -2.91 -22.57 31.66
C SER A 200 -2.73 -23.26 30.30
N ASP A 201 -2.89 -24.59 30.27
CA ASP A 201 -2.83 -25.38 29.03
C ASP A 201 -4.07 -25.22 28.11
N ASP A 202 -5.10 -24.50 28.57
CA ASP A 202 -6.24 -24.07 27.76
C ASP A 202 -5.95 -22.86 26.85
N GLY A 203 -4.68 -22.56 26.61
CA GLY A 203 -4.22 -21.42 25.82
C GLY A 203 -4.46 -21.55 24.32
N LEU A 204 -3.41 -21.39 23.52
CA LEU A 204 -3.54 -21.22 22.08
C LEU A 204 -3.53 -22.58 21.37
N ALA A 205 -4.61 -22.87 20.64
CA ALA A 205 -4.72 -24.05 19.79
C ALA A 205 -4.14 -23.78 18.40
N TYR A 206 -3.52 -24.80 17.80
CA TYR A 206 -3.06 -24.74 16.43
C TYR A 206 -3.38 -26.01 15.65
N GLN A 207 -3.72 -25.83 14.37
CA GLN A 207 -3.92 -26.92 13.42
C GLN A 207 -2.59 -27.25 12.74
N GLU A 208 -2.35 -28.54 12.54
CA GLU A 208 -1.12 -29.05 11.96
C GLU A 208 -1.39 -29.66 10.59
N LEU A 209 -0.61 -29.23 9.60
CA LEU A 209 -0.38 -29.98 8.37
C LEU A 209 0.93 -30.73 8.56
N ASP A 210 0.91 -32.05 8.59
CA ASP A 210 2.11 -32.86 8.85
C ASP A 210 2.39 -33.76 7.64
N ASN A 211 3.51 -33.49 6.95
CA ASN A 211 4.02 -34.34 5.87
C ASN A 211 5.39 -34.95 6.23
N THR A 212 5.75 -34.98 7.52
CA THR A 212 7.06 -35.49 7.96
C THR A 212 7.20 -37.01 7.76
N GLU A 213 6.11 -37.75 7.86
CA GLU A 213 6.07 -39.21 7.65
C GLU A 213 5.64 -39.60 6.22
N ASN A 214 4.86 -38.75 5.55
CA ASN A 214 4.44 -38.94 4.17
C ASN A 214 4.57 -37.62 3.39
N VAL A 215 5.66 -37.50 2.63
CA VAL A 215 6.00 -36.29 1.87
C VAL A 215 4.95 -35.97 0.79
N GLU A 216 4.25 -36.98 0.27
CA GLU A 216 3.21 -36.81 -0.75
C GLU A 216 1.86 -36.35 -0.19
N LEU A 217 1.67 -36.36 1.14
CA LEU A 217 0.39 -35.99 1.77
C LEU A 217 0.05 -34.50 1.59
N TYR A 218 1.08 -33.65 1.63
CA TYR A 218 0.99 -32.22 1.37
C TYR A 218 2.24 -31.78 0.60
N ALA A 219 2.12 -31.58 -0.72
CA ALA A 219 3.19 -30.99 -1.50
C ALA A 219 3.34 -29.50 -1.14
N GLU A 220 4.50 -28.90 -1.43
CA GLU A 220 4.74 -27.48 -1.13
C GLU A 220 3.68 -26.58 -1.77
N ASP A 221 3.28 -26.92 -3.00
CA ASP A 221 2.22 -26.25 -3.74
C ASP A 221 0.85 -26.30 -3.04
N ASP A 222 0.49 -27.43 -2.44
CA ASP A 222 -0.77 -27.60 -1.70
C ASP A 222 -0.76 -26.73 -0.45
N VAL A 223 0.37 -26.71 0.27
CA VAL A 223 0.51 -25.93 1.50
C VAL A 223 0.42 -24.44 1.23
N VAL A 224 1.03 -24.00 0.14
CA VAL A 224 0.94 -22.64 -0.34
C VAL A 224 -0.51 -22.28 -0.70
N GLU A 225 -1.26 -23.17 -1.34
CA GLU A 225 -2.68 -22.94 -1.60
C GLU A 225 -3.52 -22.90 -0.32
N ILE A 226 -3.30 -23.81 0.63
CA ILE A 226 -3.96 -23.81 1.94
C ILE A 226 -3.66 -22.51 2.68
N PHE A 227 -2.41 -22.06 2.66
CA PHE A 227 -1.99 -20.78 3.25
C PHE A 227 -2.76 -19.59 2.65
N ILE A 228 -2.91 -19.55 1.32
CA ILE A 228 -3.69 -18.51 0.63
C ILE A 228 -5.16 -18.56 1.04
N ARG A 229 -5.77 -19.76 1.05
CA ARG A 229 -7.17 -19.93 1.42
C ARG A 229 -7.42 -19.54 2.88
N ALA A 230 -6.53 -19.92 3.80
CA ALA A 230 -6.63 -19.58 5.23
C ALA A 230 -6.48 -18.06 5.49
N ASN A 231 -5.57 -17.38 4.78
CA ASN A 231 -5.34 -15.94 4.93
C ASN A 231 -6.29 -15.06 4.11
N SER A 232 -7.13 -15.63 3.25
CA SER A 232 -8.04 -14.90 2.35
C SER A 232 -9.17 -14.12 3.05
N GLY A 233 -9.39 -14.38 4.35
CA GLY A 233 -10.31 -13.62 5.21
C GLY A 233 -9.70 -12.33 5.82
N GLY A 234 -8.38 -12.15 5.75
CA GLY A 234 -7.64 -10.99 6.31
C GLY A 234 -7.11 -10.03 5.24
N THR A 235 -6.06 -9.25 5.58
CA THR A 235 -5.34 -8.44 4.58
C THR A 235 -4.69 -9.38 3.56
N ARG A 236 -5.27 -9.47 2.36
CA ARG A 236 -4.86 -10.39 1.29
C ARG A 236 -3.36 -10.28 1.01
N LEU A 237 -2.64 -11.41 1.02
CA LEU A 237 -1.40 -11.54 0.27
C LEU A 237 -1.73 -11.48 -1.22
N GLY A 238 -0.95 -10.72 -1.98
CA GLY A 238 -1.14 -10.60 -3.41
C GLY A 238 -0.76 -11.91 -4.09
N LYS A 239 -1.36 -12.21 -5.25
CA LYS A 239 -0.87 -13.29 -6.12
C LYS A 239 0.61 -13.10 -6.47
N SER A 240 1.12 -11.88 -6.39
CA SER A 240 2.52 -11.54 -6.61
C SER A 240 3.47 -11.97 -5.52
N ASP A 241 3.02 -12.00 -4.26
CA ASP A 241 3.84 -12.49 -3.15
C ASP A 241 4.05 -14.01 -3.27
N LEU A 242 3.04 -14.72 -3.75
CA LEU A 242 3.13 -16.14 -4.10
C LEU A 242 4.18 -16.38 -5.19
N LEU A 243 4.09 -15.66 -6.32
CA LEU A 243 5.00 -15.88 -7.44
C LEU A 243 6.43 -15.52 -7.07
N PHE A 244 6.58 -14.46 -6.28
CA PHE A 244 7.88 -14.10 -5.76
C PHE A 244 8.45 -15.16 -4.83
N SER A 245 7.64 -15.79 -3.98
CA SER A 245 8.10 -16.89 -3.14
C SER A 245 8.61 -18.09 -3.93
N LEU A 246 7.99 -18.40 -5.08
CA LEU A 246 8.49 -19.47 -5.95
C LEU A 246 9.82 -19.08 -6.62
N LEU A 247 9.93 -17.81 -7.03
CA LEU A 247 11.18 -17.28 -7.58
C LEU A 247 12.30 -17.26 -6.53
N SER A 248 12.01 -16.86 -5.29
CA SER A 248 13.01 -16.83 -4.22
C SER A 248 13.41 -18.19 -3.70
N THR A 249 12.67 -19.26 -4.00
CA THR A 249 13.13 -20.64 -3.75
C THR A 249 14.21 -21.07 -4.74
N SER A 250 14.12 -20.62 -6.00
CA SER A 250 15.04 -21.03 -7.08
C SER A 250 16.22 -20.08 -7.27
N TRP A 251 16.10 -18.84 -6.80
CA TRP A 251 17.10 -17.79 -6.98
C TRP A 251 17.45 -17.13 -5.63
N ASP A 252 18.69 -17.34 -5.18
CA ASP A 252 19.19 -16.93 -3.85
C ASP A 252 19.08 -15.43 -3.60
N GLU A 253 19.46 -14.61 -4.59
CA GLU A 253 19.48 -13.15 -4.46
C GLU A 253 18.16 -12.47 -4.83
N ALA A 254 17.09 -13.23 -5.14
CA ALA A 254 15.82 -12.68 -5.63
C ALA A 254 15.25 -11.58 -4.73
N ASP A 255 15.24 -11.81 -3.42
CA ASP A 255 14.77 -10.86 -2.39
C ASP A 255 15.53 -9.53 -2.46
N ALA A 256 16.87 -9.57 -2.38
CA ALA A 256 17.72 -8.39 -2.41
C ALA A 256 17.63 -7.64 -3.76
N ARG A 257 17.59 -8.37 -4.87
CA ARG A 257 17.56 -7.81 -6.23
C ARG A 257 16.20 -7.16 -6.54
N MET A 258 15.11 -7.72 -6.04
CA MET A 258 13.78 -7.12 -6.11
C MET A 258 13.69 -5.84 -5.27
N GLU A 259 14.27 -5.83 -4.06
CA GLU A 259 14.33 -4.62 -3.24
C GLU A 259 15.15 -3.52 -3.91
N GLU A 260 16.31 -3.86 -4.46
CA GLU A 260 17.19 -2.92 -5.17
C GLU A 260 16.45 -2.23 -6.34
N VAL A 261 15.77 -2.99 -7.20
CA VAL A 261 15.06 -2.40 -8.34
C VAL A 261 13.88 -1.54 -7.89
N LEU A 262 13.13 -1.97 -6.86
CA LEU A 262 12.00 -1.18 -6.34
C LEU A 262 12.47 0.12 -5.69
N GLU A 263 13.57 0.10 -4.95
CA GLU A 263 14.16 1.31 -4.38
C GLU A 263 14.55 2.29 -5.50
N ARG A 264 15.22 1.80 -6.55
CA ARG A 264 15.64 2.61 -7.71
C ARG A 264 14.46 3.19 -8.47
N LEU A 265 13.42 2.39 -8.72
CA LEU A 265 12.20 2.82 -9.41
C LEU A 265 11.39 3.84 -8.60
N ASN A 266 11.33 3.68 -7.28
CA ASN A 266 10.50 4.50 -6.39
C ASN A 266 11.20 5.74 -5.81
N ARG A 267 12.52 5.86 -6.01
CA ARG A 267 13.37 6.96 -5.50
C ARG A 267 12.78 8.37 -5.69
N HIS A 268 12.03 8.60 -6.77
CA HIS A 268 11.52 9.92 -7.16
C HIS A 268 10.00 10.07 -6.98
N GLY A 269 9.41 9.37 -6.01
CA GLY A 269 7.98 9.54 -5.66
C GLY A 269 7.02 8.74 -6.55
N PHE A 270 7.51 7.68 -7.17
CA PHE A 270 6.68 6.63 -7.78
C PHE A 270 6.38 5.53 -6.75
N LYS A 271 5.43 4.66 -7.08
CA LYS A 271 4.99 3.52 -6.25
C LYS A 271 4.87 2.24 -7.08
N PHE A 272 5.91 1.92 -7.83
CA PHE A 272 6.09 0.61 -8.44
C PHE A 272 6.04 -0.48 -7.37
N THR A 273 5.44 -1.61 -7.72
CA THR A 273 5.21 -2.75 -6.84
C THR A 273 5.89 -4.01 -7.40
N ARG A 274 6.04 -5.03 -6.56
CA ARG A 274 6.50 -6.36 -6.99
C ARG A 274 5.66 -6.93 -8.13
N ASP A 275 4.34 -6.71 -8.10
CA ASP A 275 3.41 -7.16 -9.14
C ASP A 275 3.78 -6.59 -10.51
N PHE A 276 4.05 -5.29 -10.58
CA PHE A 276 4.48 -4.64 -11.82
C PHE A 276 5.79 -5.24 -12.35
N VAL A 277 6.79 -5.43 -11.49
CA VAL A 277 8.10 -5.98 -11.87
C VAL A 277 7.93 -7.41 -12.42
N LEU A 278 7.23 -8.27 -11.70
CA LEU A 278 6.99 -9.66 -12.09
C LEU A 278 6.17 -9.78 -13.38
N LYS A 279 5.12 -8.95 -13.54
CA LYS A 279 4.33 -8.91 -14.78
C LYS A 279 5.17 -8.47 -15.97
N THR A 280 6.04 -7.49 -15.77
CA THR A 280 6.98 -7.03 -16.79
C THR A 280 7.93 -8.16 -17.16
N CYS A 281 8.52 -8.88 -16.20
CA CYS A 281 9.36 -10.05 -16.46
C CYS A 281 8.64 -11.10 -17.33
N LEU A 282 7.41 -11.48 -16.99
CA LEU A 282 6.64 -12.44 -17.80
C LEU A 282 6.41 -11.96 -19.23
N THR A 283 6.04 -10.69 -19.39
CA THR A 283 5.75 -10.10 -20.69
C THR A 283 6.99 -10.09 -21.56
N LEU A 284 8.13 -9.61 -21.03
CA LEU A 284 9.41 -9.53 -21.73
C LEU A 284 9.96 -10.90 -22.12
N LEU A 285 9.63 -11.94 -21.35
CA LEU A 285 10.06 -13.32 -21.61
C LEU A 285 9.07 -14.11 -22.48
N GLY A 286 8.05 -13.45 -23.05
CA GLY A 286 7.10 -14.05 -23.98
C GLY A 286 6.09 -14.99 -23.31
N GLN A 287 5.88 -14.87 -22.01
CA GLN A 287 4.87 -15.65 -21.27
C GLN A 287 3.49 -14.97 -21.25
N GLY A 288 3.39 -13.75 -21.80
CA GLY A 288 2.19 -12.91 -21.78
C GLY A 288 1.98 -12.20 -20.43
N ALA A 289 1.23 -11.10 -20.46
CA ALA A 289 1.00 -10.21 -19.32
C ALA A 289 0.04 -10.79 -18.27
N ARG A 290 -0.78 -11.76 -18.67
CA ARG A 290 -1.75 -12.39 -17.76
C ARG A 290 -1.05 -13.13 -16.62
N TYR A 291 -1.49 -12.79 -15.41
CA TYR A 291 -0.93 -13.26 -14.16
C TYR A 291 -1.37 -14.69 -13.82
N GLU A 292 -0.54 -15.68 -14.17
CA GLU A 292 -0.83 -17.11 -13.98
C GLU A 292 0.32 -17.80 -13.23
N VAL A 293 -0.02 -18.47 -12.14
CA VAL A 293 0.94 -19.12 -11.21
C VAL A 293 1.77 -20.17 -11.93
N ASP A 294 1.12 -20.95 -12.79
CA ASP A 294 1.72 -22.04 -13.54
C ASP A 294 2.86 -21.60 -14.47
N LYS A 295 2.87 -20.33 -14.89
CA LYS A 295 3.97 -19.77 -15.71
C LYS A 295 5.26 -19.67 -14.93
N PHE A 296 5.20 -19.28 -13.65
CA PHE A 296 6.36 -19.13 -12.78
C PHE A 296 6.79 -20.43 -12.10
N ARG A 297 5.96 -21.47 -12.11
CA ARG A 297 6.36 -22.83 -11.65
C ARG A 297 7.32 -23.52 -12.61
N LYS A 298 7.40 -23.07 -13.87
CA LYS A 298 8.30 -23.66 -14.86
C LYS A 298 9.75 -23.27 -14.55
N PRO A 299 10.67 -24.23 -14.32
CA PRO A 299 12.07 -23.92 -14.01
C PRO A 299 12.76 -23.06 -15.09
N ASP A 300 12.41 -23.28 -16.36
CA ASP A 300 12.92 -22.47 -17.49
C ASP A 300 12.58 -20.98 -17.33
N VAL A 301 11.38 -20.63 -16.87
CA VAL A 301 10.96 -19.24 -16.70
C VAL A 301 11.74 -18.59 -15.57
N GLN A 302 11.91 -19.28 -14.43
CA GLN A 302 12.67 -18.78 -13.29
C GLN A 302 14.14 -18.51 -13.67
N GLN A 303 14.79 -19.48 -14.33
CA GLN A 303 16.16 -19.34 -14.80
C GLN A 303 16.33 -18.22 -15.83
N ARG A 304 15.35 -18.02 -16.72
CA ARG A 304 15.37 -16.91 -17.68
C ARG A 304 15.20 -15.55 -17.00
N ILE A 305 14.41 -15.46 -15.94
CA ILE A 305 14.29 -14.23 -15.14
C ILE A 305 15.63 -13.90 -14.50
N GLU A 306 16.25 -14.84 -13.81
CA GLU A 306 17.55 -14.67 -13.18
C GLU A 306 18.61 -14.24 -14.21
N LYS A 307 18.71 -15.00 -15.32
CA LYS A 307 19.67 -14.75 -16.39
C LYS A 307 19.54 -13.37 -17.04
N HIS A 308 18.31 -12.88 -17.22
CA HIS A 308 18.03 -11.61 -17.90
C HIS A 308 17.71 -10.47 -16.93
N TRP A 309 17.88 -10.66 -15.63
CA TRP A 309 17.46 -9.68 -14.62
C TRP A 309 18.06 -8.29 -14.85
N ASP A 310 19.38 -8.21 -15.08
CA ASP A 310 20.06 -6.93 -15.30
C ASP A 310 19.57 -6.21 -16.56
N ASP A 311 19.28 -6.93 -17.64
CA ASP A 311 18.74 -6.36 -18.87
C ASP A 311 17.30 -5.86 -18.70
N ILE A 312 16.47 -6.62 -17.98
CA ILE A 312 15.08 -6.28 -17.66
C ILE A 312 15.05 -5.00 -16.81
N THR A 313 15.83 -4.97 -15.72
CA THR A 313 15.89 -3.81 -14.82
C THR A 313 16.47 -2.58 -15.51
N ALA A 314 17.49 -2.75 -16.36
CA ALA A 314 18.02 -1.66 -17.18
C ALA A 314 16.98 -1.11 -18.17
N ALA A 315 16.12 -1.94 -18.74
CA ALA A 315 15.03 -1.49 -19.60
C ALA A 315 13.96 -0.71 -18.83
N MET A 316 13.55 -1.20 -17.64
CA MET A 316 12.60 -0.51 -16.77
C MET A 316 13.10 0.90 -16.38
N LEU A 317 14.36 1.01 -15.98
CA LEU A 317 14.96 2.26 -15.53
C LEU A 317 15.15 3.25 -16.68
N ASP A 318 15.57 2.79 -17.86
CA ASP A 318 15.71 3.65 -19.05
C ASP A 318 14.35 4.19 -19.50
N VAL A 319 13.29 3.38 -19.44
CA VAL A 319 11.92 3.86 -19.69
C VAL A 319 11.47 4.85 -18.61
N LEU A 320 11.78 4.62 -17.34
CA LEU A 320 11.47 5.58 -16.28
C LEU A 320 12.20 6.92 -16.49
N ASP A 321 13.45 6.89 -16.92
CA ASP A 321 14.21 8.10 -17.29
C ASP A 321 13.58 8.80 -18.49
N PHE A 322 13.11 8.06 -19.50
CA PHE A 322 12.31 8.63 -20.58
C PHE A 322 11.03 9.30 -20.06
N VAL A 323 10.26 8.63 -19.20
CA VAL A 323 9.03 9.17 -18.60
C VAL A 323 9.34 10.50 -17.89
N ARG A 324 10.40 10.52 -17.07
CA ARG A 324 10.81 11.72 -16.31
C ARG A 324 11.52 12.77 -17.16
N GLY A 325 12.15 12.40 -18.27
CA GLY A 325 12.94 13.32 -19.09
C GLY A 325 12.15 13.94 -20.24
N LYS A 326 11.22 13.19 -20.81
CA LYS A 326 10.52 13.54 -22.06
C LYS A 326 9.03 13.78 -21.89
N THR A 327 8.43 13.37 -20.76
CA THR A 327 7.01 13.63 -20.48
C THR A 327 6.83 14.59 -19.29
N PHE A 328 5.58 14.85 -18.91
CA PHE A 328 5.19 15.66 -17.76
C PHE A 328 4.98 14.85 -16.47
N ILE A 329 5.21 13.54 -16.52
CA ILE A 329 4.99 12.62 -15.41
C ILE A 329 6.21 12.63 -14.51
N ARG A 330 6.01 12.93 -13.22
CA ARG A 330 7.10 13.10 -12.24
C ARG A 330 6.90 12.30 -10.96
N CYS A 331 5.69 11.81 -10.71
CA CYS A 331 5.35 11.08 -9.51
C CYS A 331 4.17 10.12 -9.77
N ASP A 332 3.88 9.29 -8.77
CA ASP A 332 2.76 8.36 -8.73
C ASP A 332 1.41 8.99 -9.06
N LYS A 333 1.12 10.20 -8.55
CA LYS A 333 -0.17 10.88 -8.79
C LYS A 333 -0.40 11.20 -10.27
N ALA A 334 0.65 11.33 -11.07
CA ALA A 334 0.57 11.68 -12.48
C ALA A 334 0.59 10.45 -13.42
N ILE A 335 0.57 9.23 -12.89
CA ILE A 335 0.54 8.00 -13.70
C ILE A 335 -0.66 7.14 -13.31
N PRO A 336 -1.83 7.35 -13.94
CA PRO A 336 -3.06 6.60 -13.63
C PRO A 336 -2.92 5.07 -13.73
N SER A 337 -1.99 4.59 -14.56
CA SER A 337 -1.69 3.16 -14.66
C SER A 337 -0.23 2.94 -15.07
N TYR A 338 0.55 2.32 -14.16
CA TYR A 338 1.92 1.89 -14.46
C TYR A 338 1.99 0.87 -15.59
N LEU A 339 0.91 0.10 -15.82
CA LEU A 339 0.86 -0.94 -16.85
C LEU A 339 1.06 -0.38 -18.27
N ALA A 340 0.78 0.90 -18.49
CA ALA A 340 1.05 1.59 -19.74
C ALA A 340 2.55 1.64 -20.10
N LEU A 341 3.44 1.43 -19.13
CA LEU A 341 4.88 1.40 -19.34
C LEU A 341 5.38 0.08 -19.92
N ILE A 342 4.64 -1.03 -19.73
CA ILE A 342 5.11 -2.37 -20.10
C ILE A 342 5.40 -2.48 -21.61
N PRO A 343 4.56 -2.00 -22.54
CA PRO A 343 4.88 -2.02 -23.97
C PRO A 343 6.13 -1.20 -24.34
N LEU A 344 6.37 -0.07 -23.66
CA LEU A 344 7.59 0.73 -23.86
C LEU A 344 8.82 -0.03 -23.38
N ILE A 345 8.72 -0.65 -22.20
CA ILE A 345 9.78 -1.48 -21.62
C ILE A 345 10.07 -2.69 -22.51
N TYR A 346 9.03 -3.30 -23.06
CA TYR A 346 9.16 -4.40 -24.02
C TYR A 346 9.93 -4.00 -25.27
N ALA A 347 9.52 -2.90 -25.93
CA ALA A 347 10.22 -2.39 -27.11
C ALA A 347 11.67 -1.99 -26.79
N ARG A 348 11.91 -1.37 -25.63
CA ARG A 348 13.26 -1.03 -25.17
C ARG A 348 14.11 -2.27 -24.84
N PHE A 349 13.51 -3.33 -24.33
CA PHE A 349 14.21 -4.57 -24.04
C PHE A 349 14.56 -5.32 -25.33
N ARG A 350 13.59 -5.48 -26.24
CA ARG A 350 13.76 -6.34 -27.43
C ARG A 350 14.32 -5.63 -28.66
N TYR A 351 13.93 -4.38 -28.90
CA TYR A 351 14.24 -3.60 -30.10
C TYR A 351 14.88 -2.24 -29.75
N LYS A 352 15.93 -2.25 -28.91
CA LYS A 352 16.57 -1.05 -28.35
C LYS A 352 16.92 0.04 -29.37
N ALA A 353 17.40 -0.32 -30.55
CA ALA A 353 17.75 0.65 -31.60
C ALA A 353 16.50 1.31 -32.20
N ALA A 354 15.46 0.52 -32.48
CA ALA A 354 14.19 1.01 -32.99
C ALA A 354 13.49 1.91 -31.95
N PHE A 355 13.44 1.50 -30.68
CA PHE A 355 12.88 2.31 -29.60
C PHE A 355 13.59 3.67 -29.44
N ARG A 356 14.91 3.74 -29.64
CA ARG A 356 15.66 5.01 -29.62
C ARG A 356 15.34 5.92 -30.81
N ALA A 357 14.99 5.36 -31.96
CA ALA A 357 14.64 6.10 -33.17
C ALA A 357 13.14 6.45 -33.23
N ALA A 358 12.31 5.81 -32.40
CA ALA A 358 10.88 5.95 -32.39
C ALA A 358 10.44 7.40 -32.12
N LYS A 359 9.39 7.82 -32.82
CA LYS A 359 8.79 9.15 -32.71
C LYS A 359 7.46 9.07 -31.98
N ASN A 360 7.09 10.14 -31.31
CA ASN A 360 5.80 10.31 -30.63
C ASN A 360 5.53 9.29 -29.51
N VAL A 361 6.57 8.69 -28.92
CA VAL A 361 6.46 7.74 -27.79
C VAL A 361 5.81 8.40 -26.56
N ASP A 362 6.06 9.70 -26.38
CA ASP A 362 5.46 10.55 -25.34
C ASP A 362 3.96 10.74 -25.60
N ALA A 363 3.58 11.03 -26.85
CA ALA A 363 2.18 11.13 -27.25
C ALA A 363 1.45 9.79 -27.06
N PHE A 364 2.08 8.67 -27.41
CA PHE A 364 1.56 7.34 -27.12
C PHE A 364 1.25 7.17 -25.64
N LEU A 365 2.23 7.43 -24.76
CA LEU A 365 2.06 7.24 -23.33
C LEU A 365 0.99 8.16 -22.73
N LEU A 366 1.04 9.46 -23.05
CA LEU A 366 0.09 10.45 -22.52
C LEU A 366 -1.35 10.13 -22.95
N ARG A 367 -1.56 9.82 -24.23
CA ARG A 367 -2.88 9.47 -24.76
C ARG A 367 -3.37 8.13 -24.24
N SER A 368 -2.48 7.15 -24.03
CA SER A 368 -2.84 5.87 -23.42
C SER A 368 -3.33 6.02 -21.98
N LEU A 369 -2.66 6.88 -21.19
CA LEU A 369 -2.99 7.12 -19.79
C LEU A 369 -4.29 7.94 -19.65
N LEU A 370 -4.38 9.08 -20.33
CA LEU A 370 -5.60 9.91 -20.35
C LEU A 370 -6.78 9.16 -20.99
N GLY A 371 -6.47 8.37 -22.04
CA GLY A 371 -7.38 7.48 -22.73
C GLY A 371 -7.86 6.30 -21.87
N GLY A 372 -7.24 6.05 -20.72
CA GLY A 372 -7.57 4.93 -19.85
C GLY A 372 -7.47 3.58 -20.57
N ALA A 373 -6.54 3.46 -21.51
CA ALA A 373 -6.44 2.29 -22.41
C ALA A 373 -6.23 0.98 -21.64
N PHE A 374 -5.56 1.07 -20.50
CA PHE A 374 -5.26 -0.06 -19.62
C PHE A 374 -6.29 -0.26 -18.50
N SER A 375 -7.48 0.33 -18.60
CA SER A 375 -8.61 0.07 -17.69
C SER A 375 -9.38 -1.19 -18.14
N GLY A 376 -9.92 -1.94 -17.17
CA GLY A 376 -10.79 -3.10 -17.43
C GLY A 376 -10.04 -4.39 -17.80
N ILE A 377 -9.40 -4.44 -18.97
CA ILE A 377 -8.73 -5.65 -19.48
C ILE A 377 -7.26 -5.36 -19.86
N PRO A 378 -6.43 -4.94 -18.88
CA PRO A 378 -5.07 -4.50 -19.16
C PRO A 378 -4.18 -5.58 -19.77
N ASP A 379 -4.30 -6.82 -19.33
CA ASP A 379 -3.39 -7.90 -19.76
C ASP A 379 -3.53 -8.19 -21.26
N GLN A 380 -4.76 -8.25 -21.78
CA GLN A 380 -5.02 -8.44 -23.21
C GLN A 380 -4.55 -7.23 -24.05
N MET A 381 -4.63 -6.02 -23.49
CA MET A 381 -4.11 -4.82 -24.15
C MET A 381 -2.59 -4.86 -24.24
N ILE A 382 -1.91 -5.24 -23.15
CA ILE A 382 -0.44 -5.40 -23.15
C ILE A 382 -0.02 -6.44 -24.18
N ASP A 383 -0.65 -7.62 -24.16
CA ASP A 383 -0.31 -8.71 -25.08
C ASP A 383 -0.52 -8.31 -26.55
N ALA A 384 -1.60 -7.59 -26.86
CA ALA A 384 -1.87 -7.12 -28.22
C ALA A 384 -0.85 -6.06 -28.69
N LEU A 385 -0.48 -5.11 -27.83
CA LEU A 385 0.52 -4.10 -28.14
C LEU A 385 1.91 -4.72 -28.33
N VAL A 386 2.28 -5.68 -27.49
CA VAL A 386 3.54 -6.43 -27.58
C VAL A 386 3.59 -7.24 -28.88
N ALA A 387 2.51 -7.90 -29.26
CA ALA A 387 2.42 -8.63 -30.52
C ALA A 387 2.63 -7.72 -31.74
N GLU A 388 2.08 -6.50 -31.72
CA GLU A 388 2.29 -5.52 -32.79
C GLU A 388 3.74 -5.00 -32.84
N ILE A 389 4.38 -4.79 -31.67
CA ILE A 389 5.80 -4.43 -31.59
C ILE A 389 6.66 -5.54 -32.19
N ASP A 390 6.35 -6.81 -31.94
CA ASP A 390 7.08 -7.94 -32.52
C ASP A 390 6.85 -8.09 -34.02
N LEU A 391 5.61 -7.86 -34.48
CA LEU A 391 5.26 -7.93 -35.90
C LEU A 391 6.00 -6.86 -36.70
N SER A 392 6.02 -5.63 -36.20
CA SER A 392 6.66 -4.49 -36.85
C SER A 392 8.17 -4.41 -36.59
N GLN A 393 8.65 -5.07 -35.54
CA GLN A 393 10.02 -4.93 -34.99
C GLN A 393 10.41 -3.47 -34.69
N ASP A 394 9.41 -2.63 -34.44
CA ASP A 394 9.54 -1.19 -34.22
C ASP A 394 8.53 -0.71 -33.16
N PHE A 395 8.73 0.50 -32.63
CA PHE A 395 7.74 1.19 -31.82
C PHE A 395 7.01 2.22 -32.70
N ASN A 396 6.07 1.74 -33.51
CA ASN A 396 5.25 2.60 -34.37
C ASN A 396 3.98 3.04 -33.63
N THR A 397 3.99 4.30 -33.17
CA THR A 397 2.87 4.91 -32.43
C THR A 397 1.51 4.78 -33.14
N ASP A 398 1.45 4.95 -34.47
CA ASP A 398 0.19 4.92 -35.21
C ASP A 398 -0.38 3.49 -35.32
N ALA A 399 0.50 2.50 -35.50
CA ALA A 399 0.13 1.09 -35.49
C ALA A 399 -0.41 0.66 -34.12
N LEU A 400 0.28 1.06 -33.04
CA LEU A 400 -0.15 0.78 -31.66
C LEU A 400 -1.50 1.45 -31.33
N PHE A 401 -1.75 2.66 -31.83
CA PHE A 401 -3.08 3.27 -31.75
C PHE A 401 -4.15 2.52 -32.56
N GLY A 402 -3.77 1.89 -33.69
CA GLY A 402 -4.62 0.94 -34.41
C GLY A 402 -5.08 -0.20 -33.52
N VAL A 403 -4.13 -0.86 -32.84
CA VAL A 403 -4.41 -1.95 -31.88
C VAL A 403 -5.35 -1.50 -30.76
N MET A 404 -5.13 -0.30 -30.21
CA MET A 404 -6.02 0.25 -29.18
C MET A 404 -7.45 0.40 -29.68
N ARG A 405 -7.64 0.93 -30.89
CA ARG A 405 -8.96 1.11 -31.51
C ARG A 405 -9.66 -0.22 -31.75
N GLU A 406 -8.95 -1.24 -32.21
CA GLU A 406 -9.49 -2.61 -32.37
C GLU A 406 -9.95 -3.21 -31.04
N LYS A 407 -9.30 -2.85 -29.94
CA LYS A 407 -9.69 -3.23 -28.58
C LYS A 407 -10.71 -2.27 -27.95
N ASN A 408 -11.41 -1.46 -28.74
CA ASN A 408 -12.42 -0.48 -28.31
C ASN A 408 -11.87 0.53 -27.29
N ARG A 409 -10.61 0.92 -27.42
CA ARG A 409 -9.98 2.00 -26.65
C ARG A 409 -9.56 3.11 -27.60
N SER A 410 -10.15 4.28 -27.43
CA SER A 410 -9.82 5.48 -28.22
C SER A 410 -8.54 6.11 -27.68
N PRO A 411 -7.45 6.17 -28.47
CA PRO A 411 -6.29 6.98 -28.13
C PRO A 411 -6.59 8.49 -28.32
N GLU A 412 -7.57 8.85 -29.14
CA GLU A 412 -8.05 10.22 -29.25
C GLU A 412 -8.87 10.59 -28.00
N ILE A 413 -8.58 11.77 -27.45
CA ILE A 413 -9.29 12.31 -26.29
C ILE A 413 -10.31 13.32 -26.81
N ALA A 414 -11.59 13.04 -26.62
CA ALA A 414 -12.63 14.02 -26.90
C ALA A 414 -12.57 15.17 -25.85
N PRO A 415 -12.80 16.43 -26.24
CA PRO A 415 -12.84 17.57 -25.30
C PRO A 415 -13.71 17.32 -24.07
N GLU A 416 -14.85 16.68 -24.26
CA GLU A 416 -15.84 16.36 -23.21
C GLU A 416 -15.24 15.47 -22.12
N ARG A 417 -14.30 14.60 -22.50
CA ARG A 417 -13.60 13.71 -21.56
C ARG A 417 -12.67 14.48 -20.63
N LEU A 418 -12.11 15.61 -21.06
CA LEU A 418 -11.27 16.44 -20.18
C LEU A 418 -12.08 16.98 -19.00
N TRP A 419 -13.36 17.32 -19.23
CA TRP A 419 -14.21 17.92 -18.21
C TRP A 419 -14.61 16.94 -17.11
N THR A 420 -14.60 15.64 -17.40
CA THR A 420 -14.85 14.58 -16.41
C THR A 420 -13.61 14.23 -15.57
N MET A 421 -12.40 14.64 -16.00
CA MET A 421 -11.14 14.48 -15.25
C MET A 421 -10.96 15.57 -14.18
N GLY A 422 -12.02 15.77 -13.40
CA GLY A 422 -12.13 16.79 -12.38
C GLY A 422 -11.62 16.36 -11.00
N TYR A 423 -12.01 17.09 -9.96
CA TYR A 423 -11.66 16.83 -8.57
C TYR A 423 -11.96 15.37 -8.18
N GLY A 424 -10.95 14.68 -7.65
CA GLY A 424 -11.04 13.27 -7.26
C GLY A 424 -10.82 12.26 -8.39
N SER A 425 -10.61 12.69 -9.63
CA SER A 425 -10.23 11.79 -10.74
C SER A 425 -8.78 11.36 -10.63
N ASP A 426 -8.48 10.09 -10.89
CA ASP A 426 -7.11 9.56 -10.95
C ASP A 426 -6.24 10.24 -12.03
N SER A 427 -6.87 10.85 -13.05
CA SER A 427 -6.17 11.49 -14.17
C SER A 427 -5.93 12.99 -13.98
N ILE A 428 -6.46 13.61 -12.93
CA ILE A 428 -6.41 15.08 -12.79
C ILE A 428 -4.97 15.60 -12.68
N HIS A 429 -4.11 14.92 -11.93
CA HIS A 429 -2.72 15.34 -11.75
C HIS A 429 -1.89 15.13 -13.01
N LEU A 430 -2.15 14.08 -13.79
CA LEU A 430 -1.55 13.92 -15.11
C LEU A 430 -1.91 15.12 -16.00
N LEU A 431 -3.18 15.52 -16.00
CA LEU A 431 -3.67 16.61 -16.82
C LEU A 431 -3.10 17.97 -16.39
N LEU A 432 -3.15 18.28 -15.09
CA LEU A 432 -2.59 19.51 -14.52
C LEU A 432 -1.08 19.63 -14.83
N ASN A 433 -0.32 18.54 -14.76
CA ASN A 433 1.10 18.55 -15.03
C ASN A 433 1.47 18.93 -16.47
N LEU A 434 0.54 18.82 -17.43
CA LEU A 434 0.80 19.22 -18.81
C LEU A 434 1.10 20.72 -18.94
N TRP A 435 0.61 21.56 -18.01
CA TRP A 435 0.90 23.00 -18.01
C TRP A 435 1.46 23.56 -16.70
N TYR A 436 1.14 22.99 -15.53
CA TYR A 436 1.72 23.39 -14.24
C TYR A 436 3.15 22.85 -14.06
N ARG A 437 4.09 23.34 -14.87
CA ARG A 437 5.47 22.84 -14.88
C ARG A 437 6.29 23.21 -13.64
N GLY A 438 5.89 24.25 -12.90
CA GLY A 438 6.60 24.75 -11.73
C GLY A 438 6.32 24.00 -10.42
N PHE A 439 5.30 23.13 -10.39
CA PHE A 439 4.92 22.44 -9.15
C PHE A 439 5.80 21.21 -8.91
N ASN A 440 6.43 21.16 -7.73
CA ASN A 440 7.14 19.98 -7.26
C ASN A 440 6.17 19.07 -6.49
N TYR A 441 5.94 17.86 -7.00
CA TYR A 441 5.07 16.87 -6.37
C TYR A 441 5.73 16.05 -5.26
N THR A 442 7.04 16.20 -5.10
CA THR A 442 7.84 15.61 -4.03
C THR A 442 8.66 16.71 -3.34
N PRO A 443 8.01 17.73 -2.75
CA PRO A 443 8.73 18.80 -2.06
C PRO A 443 9.25 18.30 -0.71
N SER A 444 10.41 18.81 -0.30
CA SER A 444 10.95 18.54 1.04
C SER A 444 10.20 19.30 2.14
N TYR A 445 9.54 20.41 1.80
CA TYR A 445 8.74 21.21 2.73
C TYR A 445 7.24 20.98 2.47
N GLU A 446 6.50 20.52 3.48
CA GLU A 446 5.10 20.08 3.34
C GLU A 446 4.18 21.18 2.80
N ASN A 447 4.44 22.43 3.14
CA ASN A 447 3.68 23.59 2.66
C ASN A 447 3.76 23.80 1.15
N ASN A 448 4.78 23.24 0.48
CA ASN A 448 4.89 23.27 -0.98
C ASN A 448 4.14 22.11 -1.67
N LEU A 449 3.49 21.21 -0.92
CA LEU A 449 2.78 20.07 -1.49
C LEU A 449 1.66 20.55 -2.42
N PRO A 450 1.60 20.04 -3.67
CA PRO A 450 0.53 20.40 -4.59
C PRO A 450 -0.80 19.83 -4.11
N GLN A 451 -1.81 20.70 -3.99
CA GLN A 451 -3.18 20.39 -3.66
C GLN A 451 -4.09 20.82 -4.80
N VAL A 452 -5.01 19.95 -5.21
CA VAL A 452 -6.09 20.35 -6.11
C VAL A 452 -7.18 20.99 -5.27
N ASP A 453 -7.63 22.16 -5.66
CA ASP A 453 -8.76 22.83 -5.03
C ASP A 453 -9.72 23.45 -6.06
N HIS A 454 -10.94 23.74 -5.63
CA HIS A 454 -11.95 24.38 -6.47
C HIS A 454 -11.78 25.89 -6.50
N ILE A 455 -11.76 26.51 -7.68
CA ILE A 455 -11.79 27.96 -7.83
C ILE A 455 -13.03 28.51 -7.13
N PHE A 456 -14.22 28.06 -7.52
CA PHE A 456 -15.46 28.29 -6.78
C PHE A 456 -15.61 27.20 -5.73
N PRO A 457 -15.46 27.52 -4.42
CA PRO A 457 -15.48 26.52 -3.37
C PRO A 457 -16.78 25.72 -3.36
N GLN A 458 -16.70 24.42 -3.05
CA GLN A 458 -17.90 23.58 -2.97
C GLN A 458 -18.92 24.12 -1.96
N SER A 459 -18.46 24.67 -0.83
CA SER A 459 -19.33 25.28 0.19
C SER A 459 -20.15 26.44 -0.37
N LEU A 460 -19.55 27.26 -1.25
CA LEU A 460 -20.21 28.36 -1.93
C LEU A 460 -21.26 27.85 -2.93
N LEU A 461 -20.87 26.89 -3.79
CA LEU A 461 -21.77 26.33 -4.81
C LEU A 461 -22.93 25.53 -4.19
N LYS A 462 -22.72 24.83 -3.06
CA LYS A 462 -23.77 24.11 -2.30
C LYS A 462 -24.83 25.04 -1.72
N ARG A 463 -24.50 26.33 -1.47
CA ARG A 463 -25.45 27.34 -0.98
C ARG A 463 -26.35 27.89 -2.10
N ALA A 464 -25.95 27.75 -3.36
CA ALA A 464 -26.78 28.15 -4.49
C ALA A 464 -27.96 27.19 -4.66
N LYS A 465 -29.15 27.65 -4.27
CA LYS A 465 -30.41 26.89 -4.37
C LYS A 465 -31.36 27.51 -5.37
N VAL A 466 -32.02 26.65 -6.14
CA VAL A 466 -33.13 26.98 -7.04
C VAL A 466 -34.43 26.46 -6.46
N GLU A 467 -35.54 26.98 -6.98
CA GLU A 467 -36.86 26.50 -6.63
C GLU A 467 -37.06 25.07 -7.15
N ASN A 468 -37.60 24.22 -6.31
CA ASN A 468 -37.91 22.85 -6.64
C ASN A 468 -39.26 22.79 -7.36
N PRO A 469 -39.32 22.35 -8.63
CA PRO A 469 -40.56 22.35 -9.42
C PRO A 469 -41.68 21.50 -8.82
N ARG A 470 -41.38 20.59 -7.88
CA ARG A 470 -42.36 19.71 -7.24
C ARG A 470 -42.90 20.24 -5.92
N THR A 471 -42.09 20.99 -5.17
CA THR A 471 -42.44 21.46 -3.82
C THR A 471 -42.59 22.97 -3.74
N PHE A 472 -42.21 23.71 -4.79
CA PHE A 472 -42.14 25.16 -4.87
C PHE A 472 -41.28 25.80 -3.75
N ARG A 473 -40.43 25.01 -3.10
CA ARG A 473 -39.48 25.45 -2.07
C ARG A 473 -38.12 25.68 -2.71
N LYS A 474 -37.39 26.69 -2.21
CA LYS A 474 -36.02 26.98 -2.64
C LYS A 474 -35.01 26.06 -1.95
N ASP A 475 -35.17 24.75 -2.15
CA ASP A 475 -34.38 23.70 -1.50
C ASP A 475 -33.52 22.86 -2.46
N LEU A 476 -33.75 22.93 -3.77
CA LEU A 476 -33.00 22.18 -4.78
C LEU A 476 -31.63 22.82 -5.03
N MET A 477 -30.54 22.04 -4.96
CA MET A 477 -29.20 22.54 -5.29
C MET A 477 -29.13 22.90 -6.78
N ARG A 478 -28.67 24.13 -7.08
CA ARG A 478 -28.47 24.58 -8.47
C ARG A 478 -27.37 23.79 -9.16
N TYR A 479 -26.24 23.60 -8.47
CA TYR A 479 -25.04 22.97 -9.01
C TYR A 479 -24.80 21.61 -8.37
N ARG A 480 -24.94 20.56 -9.18
CA ARG A 480 -24.71 19.16 -8.79
C ARG A 480 -23.23 18.85 -8.70
N GLU A 481 -22.91 17.72 -8.09
CA GLU A 481 -21.53 17.30 -7.86
C GLU A 481 -20.65 17.29 -9.13
N PRO A 482 -21.08 16.73 -10.28
CA PRO A 482 -20.25 16.75 -11.49
C PRO A 482 -19.92 18.16 -11.98
N GLU A 483 -20.86 19.10 -11.87
CA GLU A 483 -20.67 20.50 -12.28
C GLU A 483 -19.70 21.22 -11.34
N ARG A 484 -19.74 20.90 -10.03
CA ARG A 484 -18.81 21.48 -9.05
C ARG A 484 -17.41 20.91 -9.20
N ASN A 485 -17.31 19.61 -9.46
CA ASN A 485 -16.04 18.88 -9.49
C ASN A 485 -15.35 18.91 -10.84
N GLN A 486 -15.99 19.39 -11.92
CA GLN A 486 -15.37 19.42 -13.25
C GLN A 486 -14.02 20.15 -13.29
N LEU A 487 -13.15 19.75 -14.21
CA LEU A 487 -11.79 20.29 -14.37
C LEU A 487 -11.76 21.82 -14.46
N ALA A 488 -12.71 22.43 -15.17
CA ALA A 488 -12.78 23.88 -15.36
C ALA A 488 -13.06 24.65 -14.05
N ASN A 489 -13.45 23.97 -12.97
CA ASN A 489 -13.52 24.55 -11.63
C ASN A 489 -12.30 24.17 -10.75
N CYS A 490 -11.34 23.39 -11.23
CA CYS A 490 -10.20 22.93 -10.43
C CYS A 490 -8.92 23.72 -10.76
N MET A 491 -8.07 23.94 -9.78
CA MET A 491 -6.71 24.47 -9.96
C MET A 491 -5.74 23.79 -8.99
N LEU A 492 -4.44 23.92 -9.27
CA LEU A 492 -3.38 23.37 -8.43
C LEU A 492 -2.79 24.50 -7.59
N LEU A 493 -2.74 24.32 -6.27
CA LEU A 493 -2.20 25.27 -5.30
C LEU A 493 -1.15 24.59 -4.43
N THR A 494 -0.32 25.36 -3.74
CA THR A 494 0.51 24.80 -2.66
C THR A 494 -0.33 24.60 -1.41
N ALA A 495 0.10 23.71 -0.51
CA ALA A 495 -0.58 23.50 0.77
C ALA A 495 -0.59 24.77 1.64
N GLU A 496 0.43 25.63 1.52
CA GLU A 496 0.44 26.96 2.13
C GLU A 496 -0.64 27.87 1.52
N GLU A 497 -0.72 27.94 0.19
CA GLU A 497 -1.70 28.80 -0.48
C GLU A 497 -3.15 28.34 -0.23
N ASN A 498 -3.37 27.03 -0.06
CA ASN A 498 -4.68 26.47 0.25
C ASN A 498 -4.95 26.34 1.77
N GLY A 499 -3.94 26.57 2.61
CA GLY A 499 -3.95 26.31 4.04
C GLY A 499 -4.65 27.40 4.87
N GLY A 500 -4.48 27.34 6.20
CA GLY A 500 -5.07 28.29 7.13
C GLY A 500 -4.62 29.73 6.86
N GLY A 501 -5.57 30.62 6.52
CA GLY A 501 -5.29 31.99 6.11
C GLY A 501 -5.03 32.17 4.61
N GLY A 502 -4.96 31.07 3.84
CA GLY A 502 -4.90 31.05 2.39
C GLY A 502 -6.29 31.05 1.74
N LYS A 503 -6.41 30.41 0.57
CA LYS A 503 -7.63 30.40 -0.24
C LYS A 503 -8.81 29.75 0.48
N GLY A 504 -8.68 28.49 0.88
CA GLY A 504 -9.78 27.69 1.45
C GLY A 504 -11.14 27.91 0.77
N ASP A 505 -12.14 28.32 1.56
CA ASP A 505 -13.50 28.58 1.10
C ASP A 505 -13.78 30.04 0.67
N ILE A 506 -12.74 30.85 0.47
CA ILE A 506 -12.85 32.22 -0.01
C ILE A 506 -13.43 32.24 -1.43
N ALA A 507 -14.44 33.08 -1.65
CA ALA A 507 -15.07 33.24 -2.95
C ALA A 507 -14.09 33.86 -3.99
N PRO A 508 -14.16 33.46 -5.28
CA PRO A 508 -13.24 33.94 -6.33
C PRO A 508 -13.16 35.46 -6.42
N VAL A 509 -14.31 36.16 -6.32
CA VAL A 509 -14.38 37.64 -6.36
C VAL A 509 -13.54 38.34 -5.27
N ARG A 510 -13.21 37.63 -4.18
CA ARG A 510 -12.30 38.12 -3.15
C ARG A 510 -10.88 37.60 -3.36
N TRP A 511 -10.75 36.30 -3.60
CA TRP A 511 -9.44 35.65 -3.73
C TRP A 511 -8.62 36.17 -4.93
N LEU A 512 -9.29 36.41 -6.07
CA LEU A 512 -8.64 36.79 -7.33
C LEU A 512 -8.41 38.29 -7.48
N ARG A 513 -8.99 39.13 -6.61
CA ARG A 513 -9.02 40.60 -6.79
C ARG A 513 -7.64 41.22 -6.96
N ASP A 514 -6.70 40.80 -6.12
CA ASP A 514 -5.37 41.42 -6.00
C ASP A 514 -4.26 40.49 -6.55
N LYS A 515 -4.64 39.48 -7.33
CA LYS A 515 -3.69 38.54 -7.95
C LYS A 515 -3.04 39.18 -9.19
N PRO A 516 -1.76 38.89 -9.45
CA PRO A 516 -1.05 39.46 -10.60
C PRO A 516 -1.42 38.73 -11.90
N GLU A 517 -1.09 39.33 -13.06
CA GLU A 517 -1.44 38.78 -14.39
C GLU A 517 -0.89 37.37 -14.60
N GLU A 518 0.32 37.11 -14.09
CA GLU A 518 0.97 35.80 -14.15
C GLU A 518 0.17 34.71 -13.43
N TYR A 519 -0.59 35.07 -12.38
CA TYR A 519 -1.46 34.14 -11.67
C TYR A 519 -2.62 33.69 -12.57
N PHE A 520 -3.24 34.63 -13.28
CA PHE A 520 -4.32 34.33 -14.21
C PHE A 520 -3.82 33.48 -15.39
N ALA A 521 -2.65 33.81 -15.93
CA ALA A 521 -2.02 33.05 -17.01
C ALA A 521 -1.66 31.62 -16.57
N LEU A 522 -1.09 31.45 -15.38
CA LEU A 522 -0.73 30.15 -14.82
C LEU A 522 -1.97 29.25 -14.60
N HIS A 523 -3.01 29.81 -13.97
CA HIS A 523 -4.21 29.06 -13.63
C HIS A 523 -5.26 28.98 -14.75
N LEU A 524 -5.00 29.64 -15.88
CA LEU A 524 -5.91 29.79 -17.02
C LEU A 524 -7.27 30.32 -16.55
N ILE A 525 -7.24 31.41 -15.80
CA ILE A 525 -8.43 32.06 -15.23
C ILE A 525 -8.80 33.27 -16.08
N PRO A 526 -10.07 33.40 -16.54
CA PRO A 526 -10.54 34.60 -17.23
C PRO A 526 -10.32 35.86 -16.39
N THR A 527 -9.78 36.92 -17.00
CA THR A 527 -9.38 38.16 -16.29
C THR A 527 -10.54 39.12 -16.02
N ASP A 528 -11.73 38.90 -16.61
CA ASP A 528 -12.92 39.72 -16.36
C ASP A 528 -13.49 39.48 -14.93
N PRO A 529 -13.46 40.50 -14.04
CA PRO A 529 -13.96 40.37 -12.67
C PRO A 529 -15.46 40.06 -12.56
N GLU A 530 -16.27 40.34 -13.59
CA GLU A 530 -17.68 39.96 -13.58
C GLU A 530 -17.84 38.43 -13.58
N LEU A 531 -16.95 37.70 -14.25
CA LEU A 531 -17.00 36.24 -14.31
C LEU A 531 -16.69 35.58 -12.95
N TRP A 532 -16.02 36.28 -12.02
CA TRP A 532 -15.68 35.74 -10.71
C TRP A 532 -16.87 35.72 -9.72
N LYS A 533 -18.00 36.32 -10.09
CA LYS A 533 -19.21 36.38 -9.27
C LYS A 533 -19.99 35.07 -9.36
N LEU A 534 -20.54 34.59 -8.24
CA LEU A 534 -21.31 33.34 -8.18
C LEU A 534 -22.45 33.26 -9.20
N LYS A 535 -23.13 34.38 -9.48
CA LYS A 535 -24.20 34.45 -10.48
C LYS A 535 -23.74 34.08 -11.90
N ASN A 536 -22.45 34.24 -12.18
CA ASN A 536 -21.82 34.05 -13.47
C ASN A 536 -20.96 32.77 -13.54
N PHE A 537 -21.17 31.82 -12.61
CA PHE A 537 -20.38 30.58 -12.53
C PHE A 537 -20.38 29.79 -13.85
N GLU A 538 -21.54 29.69 -14.51
CA GLU A 538 -21.67 28.97 -15.79
C GLU A 538 -20.84 29.65 -16.89
N GLN A 539 -20.89 30.98 -16.99
CA GLN A 539 -20.10 31.75 -17.94
C GLN A 539 -18.60 31.64 -17.64
N PHE A 540 -18.21 31.65 -16.36
CA PHE A 540 -16.82 31.43 -15.95
C PHE A 540 -16.30 30.07 -16.42
N ILE A 541 -17.11 29.01 -16.23
CA ILE A 541 -16.74 27.65 -16.64
C ILE A 541 -16.50 27.59 -18.14
N GLU A 542 -17.40 28.14 -18.96
CA GLU A 542 -17.23 28.13 -20.41
C GLU A 542 -16.03 28.96 -20.88
N ALA A 543 -15.82 30.15 -20.31
CA ALA A 543 -14.64 30.96 -20.61
C ALA A 543 -13.33 30.23 -20.23
N ARG A 544 -13.31 29.54 -19.08
CA ARG A 544 -12.14 28.77 -18.64
C ARG A 544 -11.92 27.50 -19.45
N LYS A 545 -12.98 26.81 -19.90
CA LYS A 545 -12.88 25.68 -20.83
C LYS A 545 -12.20 26.09 -22.12
N ALA A 546 -12.53 27.25 -22.68
CA ALA A 546 -11.87 27.76 -23.89
C ALA A 546 -10.36 27.94 -23.70
N LEU A 547 -9.93 28.57 -22.59
CA LEU A 547 -8.52 28.73 -22.24
C LEU A 547 -7.81 27.38 -22.04
N LEU A 548 -8.48 26.43 -21.37
CA LEU A 548 -7.95 25.08 -21.17
C LEU A 548 -7.79 24.32 -22.49
N LEU A 549 -8.76 24.42 -23.41
CA LEU A 549 -8.68 23.77 -24.73
C LEU A 549 -7.56 24.35 -25.59
N GLU A 550 -7.39 25.68 -25.59
CA GLU A 550 -6.29 26.34 -26.29
C GLU A 550 -4.93 25.84 -25.78
N ARG A 551 -4.79 25.69 -24.46
CA ARG A 551 -3.54 25.23 -23.84
C ARG A 551 -3.28 23.73 -24.01
N LEU A 552 -4.30 22.90 -23.81
CA LEU A 552 -4.17 21.44 -23.75
C LEU A 552 -4.32 20.78 -25.12
N GLY A 553 -5.11 21.36 -26.03
CA GLY A 553 -5.44 20.79 -27.33
C GLY A 553 -4.24 20.28 -28.12
N PRO A 554 -3.18 21.10 -28.30
CA PRO A 554 -1.96 20.67 -28.99
C PRO A 554 -1.20 19.54 -28.29
N ILE A 555 -1.27 19.48 -26.95
CA ILE A 555 -0.53 18.51 -26.13
C ILE A 555 -1.19 17.14 -26.16
N VAL A 556 -2.52 17.11 -25.99
CA VAL A 556 -3.29 15.86 -25.92
C VAL A 556 -3.74 15.37 -27.30
N GLY A 557 -3.62 16.20 -28.34
CA GLY A 557 -4.01 15.86 -29.70
C GLY A 557 -5.51 15.74 -29.88
N LEU A 558 -6.26 16.74 -29.39
CA LEU A 558 -7.72 16.79 -29.58
C LEU A 558 -8.06 16.78 -31.08
N THR A 559 -8.97 15.92 -31.48
CA THR A 559 -9.62 16.03 -32.79
C THR A 559 -10.60 17.19 -32.75
N ASN A 560 -10.45 18.16 -33.65
CA ASN A 560 -11.47 19.19 -33.83
C ASN A 560 -12.79 18.49 -34.19
N VAL A 561 -13.76 18.50 -33.28
CA VAL A 561 -15.15 18.25 -33.63
C VAL A 561 -15.58 19.45 -34.47
N ARG A 562 -15.37 19.38 -35.79
CA ARG A 562 -16.10 20.28 -36.68
C ARG A 562 -17.56 20.03 -36.41
N SER A 563 -18.28 21.08 -36.03
CA SER A 563 -19.72 21.10 -35.96
C SER A 563 -20.29 20.71 -37.32
N GLU A 564 -20.65 19.45 -37.51
CA GLU A 564 -21.66 19.08 -38.49
C GLU A 564 -23.01 19.52 -37.93
N ALA A 565 -23.26 20.82 -38.04
CA ALA A 565 -24.60 21.36 -38.07
C ALA A 565 -24.95 21.54 -39.54
N ALA A 566 -25.75 20.60 -40.06
CA ALA A 566 -26.63 20.78 -41.21
C ALA A 566 -28.05 20.45 -40.75
#